data_AF-A0A9W8M9Z8-F1
#
_entry.id   AF-A0A9W8M9Z8-F1
#
_cell.length_a   1.000
_cell.length_b   1.000
_cell.length_c   1.000
_cell.angle_alpha   90.00
_cell.angle_beta   90.00
_cell.angle_gamma   90.00
#
_symmetry.space_group_name_H-M   'P 1'
#
loop_
_entity.id
_entity.type
_entity.pdbx_description
1 polymer ?
#
loop_
_entity_poly.entity_id
_entity_poly.type
_entity_poly.pdbx_seq_one_letter_code
_entity_poly.pdbx_strand_id
1 'polypeptide(L)'
;MSDVCAKHGLKLLTYGTLCGGFLADKWLGQPEPEAYSGDLTPSQRKYLDMIVNAWGSWELFQSLLLVLRRIGDKHGGRSVSNIATRWVLDHPFVGAVIIGARLGLSEHPDDNSKASGFHLTDGDRAQIEAILEQSNGRRIITTIGDCGAEYR
;
A
#
# COMPACT_ATOMS: atom_id res chain seq x y z
N MET A 1 2.97 13.02 12.51
CA MET A 1 1.82 12.35 13.13
C MET A 1 2.21 11.31 14.19
N SER A 2 3.17 10.40 13.94
CA SER A 2 3.63 9.39 14.92
C SER A 2 3.87 9.95 16.32
N ASP A 3 4.65 11.03 16.45
CA ASP A 3 5.00 11.62 17.75
C ASP A 3 3.80 12.18 18.51
N VAL A 4 2.82 12.74 17.79
CA VAL A 4 1.57 13.25 18.38
C VAL A 4 0.73 12.08 18.89
N CYS A 5 0.63 11.00 18.11
CA CYS A 5 -0.08 9.79 18.53
C CYS A 5 0.55 9.19 19.79
N ALA A 6 1.88 9.09 19.83
CA ALA A 6 2.61 8.61 20.99
C ALA A 6 2.40 9.51 22.22
N LYS A 7 2.55 10.84 22.06
CA LYS A 7 2.41 11.82 23.14
C LYS A 7 1.02 11.83 23.77
N HIS A 8 -0.03 11.64 22.96
CA HIS A 8 -1.41 11.77 23.39
C HIS A 8 -2.14 10.42 23.55
N GLY A 9 -1.45 9.29 23.41
CA GLY A 9 -2.06 7.96 23.50
C GLY A 9 -3.12 7.71 22.41
N LEU A 10 -2.99 8.36 21.26
CA LEU A 10 -3.93 8.22 20.14
C LEU A 10 -3.47 7.12 19.19
N LYS A 11 -4.43 6.54 18.46
CA LYS A 11 -4.19 5.60 17.37
C LYS A 11 -4.83 6.10 16.08
N LEU A 12 -4.16 5.88 14.95
CA LEU A 12 -4.67 6.21 13.63
C LEU A 12 -5.61 5.11 13.12
N LEU A 13 -6.71 5.55 12.51
CA LEU A 13 -7.52 4.76 11.60
C LEU A 13 -7.10 5.14 10.18
N THR A 14 -6.37 4.27 9.50
CA THR A 14 -5.77 4.58 8.20
C THR A 14 -6.65 4.11 7.04
N TYR A 15 -6.66 4.87 5.95
CA TYR A 15 -7.35 4.53 4.70
C TYR A 15 -6.37 4.67 3.53
N GLY A 16 -6.76 4.18 2.36
CA GLY A 16 -5.89 4.25 1.16
C GLY A 16 -4.72 3.25 1.17
N THR A 17 -4.68 2.34 2.14
CA THR A 17 -3.60 1.35 2.35
C THR A 17 -3.26 0.52 1.12
N LEU A 18 -4.22 0.28 0.23
CA LEU A 18 -4.03 -0.53 -0.98
C LEU A 18 -3.83 0.31 -2.25
N CYS A 19 -3.67 1.63 -2.15
CA CYS A 19 -3.50 2.55 -3.29
C CYS A 19 -4.54 2.32 -4.39
N GLY A 20 -5.83 2.34 -4.05
CA GLY A 20 -6.90 2.07 -5.03
C GLY A 20 -6.93 0.62 -5.56
N GLY A 21 -6.26 -0.29 -4.85
CA GLY A 21 -6.13 -1.70 -5.21
C GLY A 21 -4.92 -2.02 -6.08
N PHE A 22 -3.95 -1.10 -6.21
CA PHE A 22 -2.67 -1.36 -6.91
C PHE A 22 -1.73 -2.27 -6.12
N LEU A 23 -1.78 -2.24 -4.79
CA LEU A 23 -1.06 -3.19 -3.94
C LEU A 23 -1.83 -4.52 -3.85
N ALA A 24 -1.94 -5.22 -4.97
CA ALA A 24 -2.65 -6.50 -5.10
C ALA A 24 -1.99 -7.39 -6.17
N ASP A 25 -2.11 -8.71 -6.00
CA ASP A 25 -1.49 -9.70 -6.90
C ASP A 25 -1.85 -9.51 -8.37
N LYS A 26 -3.06 -9.03 -8.67
CA LYS A 26 -3.54 -8.81 -10.05
C LYS A 26 -2.69 -7.83 -10.87
N TRP A 27 -1.94 -6.94 -10.21
CA TRP A 27 -1.09 -5.95 -10.88
C TRP A 27 0.37 -6.40 -11.03
N LEU A 28 0.76 -7.52 -10.41
CA LEU A 28 2.11 -8.04 -10.52
C LEU A 28 2.36 -8.52 -11.96
N GLY A 29 3.47 -8.05 -12.55
CA GLY A 29 3.89 -8.36 -13.91
C GLY A 29 3.06 -7.68 -15.00
N GLN A 30 2.14 -6.77 -14.64
CA GLN A 30 1.33 -6.04 -15.61
C GLN A 30 2.10 -4.82 -16.15
N PRO A 31 1.90 -4.46 -17.44
CA PRO A 31 2.40 -3.19 -17.97
C PRO A 31 1.75 -2.00 -17.24
N GLU A 32 2.37 -0.82 -17.35
CA GLU A 32 1.77 0.40 -16.81
C GLU A 32 0.38 0.60 -17.43
N PRO A 33 -0.68 0.78 -16.62
CA PRO A 33 -2.03 0.94 -17.14
C PRO A 33 -2.17 2.30 -17.82
N GLU A 34 -2.85 2.33 -18.97
CA GLU A 34 -3.16 3.60 -19.61
C GLU A 34 -4.25 4.34 -18.81
N ALA A 35 -3.89 5.50 -18.24
CA ALA A 35 -4.75 6.22 -17.29
C ALA A 35 -6.15 6.55 -17.85
N TYR A 36 -6.29 6.73 -19.17
CA TYR A 36 -7.52 7.16 -19.83
C TYR A 36 -8.22 6.07 -20.65
N SER A 37 -7.80 4.80 -20.57
CA SER A 37 -8.43 3.70 -21.34
C SER A 37 -9.88 3.39 -20.94
N GLY A 38 -10.35 3.90 -19.80
CA GLY A 38 -11.71 3.70 -19.28
C GLY A 38 -11.83 2.58 -18.24
N ASP A 39 -10.82 1.70 -18.12
CA ASP A 39 -10.85 0.56 -17.19
C ASP A 39 -10.54 0.95 -15.75
N LEU A 40 -9.83 2.07 -15.56
CA LEU A 40 -9.49 2.58 -14.24
C LEU A 40 -10.62 3.43 -13.66
N THR A 41 -10.90 3.21 -12.39
CA THR A 41 -11.75 4.09 -11.60
C THR A 41 -11.08 5.46 -11.37
N PRO A 42 -11.84 6.53 -11.08
CA PRO A 42 -11.26 7.83 -10.78
C PRO A 42 -10.19 7.80 -9.68
N SER A 43 -10.40 7.01 -8.62
CA SER A 43 -9.42 6.85 -7.54
C SER A 43 -8.17 6.11 -8.00
N GLN A 44 -8.30 5.10 -8.88
CA GLN A 44 -7.12 4.42 -9.43
C GLN A 44 -6.28 5.37 -10.28
N ARG A 45 -6.88 6.24 -11.11
CA ARG A 45 -6.11 7.24 -11.86
C ARG A 45 -5.27 8.13 -10.94
N LYS A 46 -5.84 8.55 -9.80
CA LYS A 46 -5.15 9.35 -8.77
C LYS A 46 -3.98 8.61 -8.14
N TYR A 47 -4.18 7.35 -7.74
CA TYR A 47 -3.08 6.56 -7.18
C TYR A 47 -2.02 6.20 -8.20
N LEU A 48 -2.39 5.96 -9.46
CA LEU A 48 -1.44 5.70 -10.53
C LEU A 48 -0.53 6.92 -10.72
N ASP A 49 -1.11 8.11 -10.83
CA ASP A 49 -0.35 9.37 -10.90
C ASP A 49 0.62 9.52 -9.72
N MET A 50 0.15 9.25 -8.49
CA MET A 50 1.02 9.25 -7.31
C MET A 50 2.16 8.22 -7.38
N ILE A 51 1.90 7.03 -7.88
CA ILE A 51 2.91 5.97 -8.01
C ILE A 51 3.99 6.39 -9.02
N VAL A 52 3.60 6.90 -10.19
CA VAL A 52 4.52 7.10 -11.33
C VAL A 52 5.14 8.49 -11.40
N ASN A 53 4.48 9.52 -10.83
CA ASN A 53 4.96 10.90 -10.93
C ASN A 53 5.51 11.45 -9.62
N ALA A 54 5.11 10.90 -8.46
CA ALA A 54 5.53 11.42 -7.16
C ALA A 54 6.35 10.43 -6.33
N TRP A 55 5.92 9.18 -6.25
CA TRP A 55 6.56 8.18 -5.41
C TRP A 55 7.79 7.56 -6.08
N GLY A 56 7.69 7.17 -7.35
CA GLY A 56 8.77 6.50 -8.06
C GLY A 56 8.43 6.32 -9.53
N SER A 57 8.54 5.10 -10.03
CA SER A 57 8.09 4.72 -11.37
C SER A 57 7.27 3.42 -11.29
N TRP A 58 6.60 3.05 -12.39
CA TRP A 58 5.88 1.79 -12.45
C TRP A 58 6.80 0.58 -12.30
N GLU A 59 8.02 0.62 -12.85
CA GLU A 59 9.02 -0.45 -12.73
C GLU A 59 9.48 -0.64 -11.29
N LEU A 60 9.68 0.46 -10.55
CA LEU A 60 9.99 0.39 -9.13
C LEU A 60 8.81 -0.15 -8.33
N PHE A 61 7.59 0.23 -8.70
CA PHE A 61 6.37 -0.31 -8.10
C PHE A 61 6.23 -1.82 -8.35
N GLN A 62 6.52 -2.31 -9.56
CA GLN A 62 6.58 -3.74 -9.86
C GLN A 62 7.63 -4.48 -9.03
N SER A 63 8.78 -3.85 -8.79
CA SER A 63 9.81 -4.39 -7.90
C SER A 63 9.30 -4.53 -6.46
N LEU A 64 8.55 -3.53 -5.97
CA LEU A 64 7.87 -3.62 -4.67
C LEU A 64 6.84 -4.76 -4.65
N LEU A 65 5.96 -4.85 -5.65
CA LEU A 65 4.96 -5.91 -5.73
C LEU A 65 5.59 -7.31 -5.71
N LEU A 66 6.71 -7.49 -6.41
CA LEU A 66 7.45 -8.75 -6.42
C LEU A 66 8.02 -9.10 -5.03
N VAL A 67 8.58 -8.12 -4.31
CA VAL A 67 9.06 -8.30 -2.93
C VAL A 67 7.89 -8.68 -2.01
N LEU A 68 6.78 -7.95 -2.08
CA LEU A 68 5.60 -8.22 -1.28
C LEU A 68 5.02 -9.62 -1.57
N ARG A 69 5.02 -10.06 -2.83
CA ARG A 69 4.58 -11.41 -3.23
C ARG A 69 5.46 -12.49 -2.60
N ARG A 70 6.78 -12.35 -2.69
CA ARG A 70 7.74 -13.30 -2.10
C ARG A 70 7.60 -13.40 -0.59
N ILE A 71 7.39 -12.27 0.08
CA ILE A 71 7.09 -12.24 1.53
C ILE A 71 5.75 -12.96 1.78
N GLY A 72 4.73 -12.71 0.96
CA GLY A 72 3.45 -13.39 1.00
C GLY A 72 3.57 -14.91 0.96
N ASP A 73 4.39 -15.43 0.04
CA ASP A 73 4.66 -16.86 -0.12
C ASP A 73 5.32 -17.46 1.13
N LYS A 74 6.33 -16.76 1.70
CA LYS A 74 7.00 -17.15 2.95
C LYS A 74 6.04 -17.22 4.14
N HIS A 75 5.01 -16.38 4.17
CA HIS A 75 4.02 -16.30 5.24
C HIS A 75 2.75 -17.12 4.97
N GLY A 76 2.87 -18.23 4.22
CA GLY A 76 1.76 -19.16 3.99
C GLY A 76 0.81 -18.71 2.88
N GLY A 77 1.36 -18.12 1.82
CA GLY A 77 0.60 -17.72 0.63
C GLY A 77 -0.31 -16.51 0.84
N ARG A 78 0.06 -15.59 1.75
CA ARG A 78 -0.65 -14.31 1.93
C ARG A 78 -0.58 -13.48 0.65
N SER A 79 -1.63 -12.73 0.36
CA SER A 79 -1.66 -11.85 -0.83
C SER A 79 -0.72 -10.65 -0.68
N VAL A 80 -0.35 -10.02 -1.79
CA VAL A 80 0.33 -8.71 -1.74
C VAL A 80 -0.45 -7.71 -0.88
N SER A 81 -1.78 -7.71 -1.01
CA SER A 81 -2.68 -6.86 -0.21
C SER A 81 -2.57 -7.15 1.28
N ASN A 82 -2.44 -8.42 1.69
CA ASN A 82 -2.25 -8.79 3.08
C ASN A 82 -0.91 -8.30 3.63
N ILE A 83 0.19 -8.45 2.88
CA ILE A 83 1.51 -7.99 3.32
C ILE A 83 1.54 -6.47 3.45
N ALA A 84 1.00 -5.74 2.47
CA ALA A 84 0.88 -4.28 2.54
C ALA A 84 0.02 -3.82 3.74
N THR A 85 -1.12 -4.47 3.96
CA THR A 85 -1.99 -4.17 5.11
C THR A 85 -1.28 -4.45 6.44
N ARG A 86 -0.59 -5.59 6.54
CA ARG A 86 0.16 -5.97 7.74
C ARG A 86 1.30 -4.99 8.04
N TRP A 87 2.00 -4.53 7.01
CA TRP A 87 3.06 -3.52 7.15
C TRP A 87 2.51 -2.24 7.79
N VAL A 88 1.34 -1.76 7.33
CA VAL A 88 0.67 -0.59 7.92
C VAL A 88 0.25 -0.84 9.37
N LEU A 89 -0.36 -2.00 9.65
CA LEU A 89 -0.81 -2.37 10.99
C LEU A 89 0.33 -2.60 12.01
N ASP A 90 1.56 -2.86 11.53
CA ASP A 90 2.72 -3.06 12.41
C ASP A 90 3.27 -1.75 12.97
N HIS A 91 2.87 -0.58 12.45
CA HIS A 91 3.26 0.69 13.04
C HIS A 91 2.56 0.87 14.40
N PRO A 92 3.30 1.19 15.47
CA PRO A 92 2.74 1.23 16.83
C PRO A 92 1.66 2.31 17.00
N PHE A 93 1.65 3.35 16.16
CA PHE A 93 0.66 4.42 16.18
C PHE A 93 -0.59 4.15 15.31
N VAL A 94 -0.65 3.02 14.60
CA VAL A 94 -1.83 2.59 13.83
C VAL A 94 -2.68 1.66 14.69
N GLY A 95 -3.98 1.95 14.80
CA GLY A 95 -4.94 1.12 15.52
C GLY A 95 -5.76 0.21 14.61
N ALA A 96 -6.07 0.68 13.40
CA ALA A 96 -6.85 -0.09 12.42
C ALA A 96 -6.62 0.43 11.00
N VAL A 97 -6.88 -0.44 10.02
CA VAL A 97 -6.85 -0.14 8.59
C VAL A 97 -8.26 -0.31 8.01
N ILE A 98 -8.70 0.66 7.21
CA ILE A 98 -9.92 0.58 6.40
C ILE A 98 -9.57 -0.01 5.04
N ILE A 99 -10.20 -1.15 4.70
CA ILE A 99 -10.10 -1.76 3.37
C ILE A 99 -11.41 -1.50 2.62
N GLY A 100 -11.32 -0.83 1.47
CA GLY A 100 -12.47 -0.58 0.61
C GLY A 100 -12.92 -1.86 -0.11
N ALA A 101 -14.22 -2.10 -0.14
CA ALA A 101 -14.86 -3.20 -0.84
C ALA A 101 -16.02 -2.67 -1.71
N ARG A 102 -16.24 -3.29 -2.88
CA ARG A 102 -17.44 -3.08 -3.70
C ARG A 102 -18.25 -4.36 -3.68
N LEU A 103 -19.37 -4.35 -2.98
CA LEU A 103 -20.19 -5.55 -2.79
C LEU A 103 -20.65 -6.12 -4.14
N GLY A 104 -20.46 -7.42 -4.33
CA GLY A 104 -20.76 -8.12 -5.58
C GLY A 104 -19.78 -7.86 -6.75
N LEU A 105 -18.73 -7.07 -6.55
CA LEU A 105 -17.70 -6.79 -7.58
C LEU A 105 -16.28 -7.10 -7.09
N SER A 106 -15.92 -6.61 -5.90
CA SER A 106 -14.56 -6.72 -5.33
C SER A 106 -14.60 -6.50 -3.82
N GLU A 107 -14.91 -7.54 -3.06
CA GLU A 107 -15.07 -7.46 -1.59
C GLU A 107 -14.01 -8.25 -0.82
N HIS A 108 -13.50 -9.35 -1.38
CA HIS A 108 -12.40 -10.17 -0.85
C HIS A 108 -12.39 -10.37 0.69
N PRO A 109 -13.53 -10.59 1.38
CA PRO A 109 -13.58 -10.59 2.84
C PRO A 109 -12.69 -11.68 3.45
N ASP A 110 -12.72 -12.88 2.87
CA ASP A 110 -11.90 -14.01 3.32
C ASP A 110 -10.41 -13.71 3.18
N ASP A 111 -9.99 -13.07 2.10
CA ASP A 111 -8.60 -12.72 1.90
C ASP A 111 -8.16 -11.57 2.82
N ASN A 112 -8.98 -10.53 2.95
CA ASN A 112 -8.69 -9.38 3.82
C ASN A 112 -8.49 -9.80 5.28
N SER A 113 -9.24 -10.80 5.76
CA SER A 113 -9.10 -11.34 7.12
C SER A 113 -7.70 -11.90 7.41
N LYS A 114 -7.02 -12.43 6.38
CA LYS A 114 -5.68 -13.04 6.49
C LYS A 114 -4.56 -12.02 6.72
N ALA A 115 -4.84 -10.73 6.62
CA ALA A 115 -3.91 -9.67 7.04
C ALA A 115 -3.67 -9.67 8.57
N SER A 116 -4.52 -10.37 9.34
CA SER A 116 -4.37 -10.59 10.77
C SER A 116 -3.64 -11.90 11.08
N GLY A 117 -3.13 -12.05 12.31
CA GLY A 117 -2.60 -13.32 12.81
C GLY A 117 -1.18 -13.69 12.35
N PHE A 118 -0.41 -12.74 11.80
CA PHE A 118 1.03 -12.90 11.56
C PHE A 118 1.75 -11.58 11.82
N HIS A 119 3.09 -11.61 11.78
CA HIS A 119 3.94 -10.43 11.87
C HIS A 119 5.04 -10.49 10.81
N LEU A 120 5.41 -9.33 10.27
CA LEU A 120 6.58 -9.25 9.42
C LEU A 120 7.84 -9.43 10.25
N THR A 121 8.75 -10.26 9.77
CA THR A 121 10.08 -10.39 10.37
C THR A 121 10.94 -9.17 10.01
N ASP A 122 12.01 -8.93 10.76
CA ASP A 122 12.92 -7.82 10.45
C ASP A 122 13.54 -7.94 9.06
N GLY A 123 13.78 -9.17 8.59
CA GLY A 123 14.22 -9.42 7.22
C GLY A 123 13.18 -9.04 6.18
N ASP A 124 11.89 -9.27 6.44
CA ASP A 124 10.81 -8.86 5.52
C ASP A 124 10.72 -7.32 5.46
N ARG A 125 10.82 -6.66 6.63
CA ARG A 125 10.84 -5.19 6.73
C ARG A 125 12.03 -4.60 5.98
N ALA A 126 13.23 -5.18 6.13
CA ALA A 126 14.43 -4.74 5.45
C ALA A 126 14.33 -4.89 3.92
N GLN A 127 13.71 -5.96 3.43
CA GLN A 127 13.47 -6.14 1.99
C GLN A 127 12.52 -5.07 1.42
N ILE A 128 11.46 -4.74 2.16
CA ILE A 128 10.54 -3.64 1.78
C ILE A 128 11.30 -2.32 1.80
N GLU A 129 12.06 -2.04 2.87
CA GLU A 129 12.80 -0.79 3.04
C GLU A 129 13.83 -0.56 1.93
N ALA A 130 14.53 -1.61 1.48
CA ALA A 130 15.48 -1.50 0.37
C ALA A 130 14.84 -1.00 -0.94
N ILE A 131 13.55 -1.26 -1.16
CA ILE A 131 12.80 -0.70 -2.30
C ILE A 131 12.36 0.73 -2.00
N LEU A 132 11.86 0.98 -0.78
CA LEU A 132 11.43 2.32 -0.37
C LEU A 132 12.57 3.35 -0.41
N GLU A 133 13.80 2.95 -0.13
CA GLU A 133 14.99 3.82 -0.22
C GLU A 133 15.33 4.27 -1.64
N GLN A 134 14.90 3.52 -2.65
CA GLN A 134 15.02 3.90 -4.05
C GLN A 134 13.89 4.83 -4.52
N SER A 135 12.84 4.98 -3.70
CA SER A 135 11.68 5.83 -3.99
C SER A 135 11.82 7.23 -3.38
N ASN A 136 10.97 8.14 -3.82
CA ASN A 136 10.79 9.46 -3.22
C ASN A 136 9.86 9.44 -2.01
N GLY A 137 9.45 8.27 -1.49
CA GLY A 137 8.46 8.15 -0.40
C GLY A 137 8.78 8.98 0.84
N ARG A 138 10.06 9.06 1.24
CA ARG A 138 10.49 9.89 2.39
C ARG A 138 10.43 11.41 2.13
N ARG A 139 10.31 11.81 0.87
CA ARG A 139 10.30 13.21 0.41
C ARG A 139 8.93 13.67 -0.08
N ILE A 140 7.98 12.76 -0.32
CA ILE A 140 6.63 13.11 -0.81
C ILE A 140 5.95 14.18 0.05
N ILE A 141 6.11 14.10 1.38
CA ILE A 141 5.52 15.09 2.29
C ILE A 141 6.06 16.51 2.04
N THR A 142 7.29 16.66 1.57
CA THR A 142 7.89 17.97 1.29
C THR A 142 7.55 18.49 -0.10
N THR A 143 7.20 17.62 -1.04
CA THR A 143 6.83 18.00 -2.41
C THR A 143 5.32 18.22 -2.58
N ILE A 144 4.49 17.41 -1.93
CA ILE A 144 3.03 17.42 -2.12
C ILE A 144 2.30 18.01 -0.90
N GLY A 145 2.91 17.98 0.28
CA GLY A 145 2.30 18.42 1.53
C GLY A 145 1.54 17.31 2.26
N ASP A 146 0.80 17.68 3.30
CA ASP A 146 0.08 16.76 4.20
C ASP A 146 -1.18 16.12 3.58
N CYS A 147 -1.70 16.75 2.53
CA CYS A 147 -2.80 16.26 1.72
C CYS A 147 -2.30 16.10 0.28
N GLY A 148 -2.40 14.87 -0.22
CA GLY A 148 -2.11 14.52 -1.61
C GLY A 148 -2.81 15.47 -2.58
N ALA A 149 -2.13 15.86 -3.67
CA ALA A 149 -2.70 16.75 -4.68
C ALA A 149 -4.01 16.18 -5.27
N GLU A 150 -4.18 14.86 -5.19
CA GLU A 150 -5.35 14.14 -5.65
C GLU A 150 -6.63 14.36 -4.82
N TYR A 151 -6.53 14.99 -3.64
CA TYR A 151 -7.67 15.29 -2.77
C TYR A 151 -7.99 16.79 -2.65
N ARG A 152 -7.21 17.66 -3.27
CA ARG A 152 -7.57 19.08 -3.48
C ARG A 152 -8.44 19.22 -4.72
#